data_AF-A0A922VHV8-F1
#
_entry.id   AF-A0A922VHV8-F1
#
_cell.length_a   1.000
_cell.length_b   1.000
_cell.length_c   1.000
_cell.angle_alpha   90.00
_cell.angle_beta   90.00
_cell.angle_gamma   90.00
#
_symmetry.space_group_name_H-M   'P 1'
#
loop_
_entity.id
_entity.type
_entity.pdbx_description
1 polymer ?
#
loop_
_entity_poly.entity_id
_entity_poly.type
_entity_poly.pdbx_seq_one_letter_code
_entity_poly.pdbx_strand_id
1 'polypeptide(L)'
;MRTSFADQLAGLDLAGFSIGPAPVSTSDFPAREAVVQTLEAVWSDLFAMVSGTALEADAEDLGWAFVNIFHRSAERKSTALDRATDEVRALVATADGSEVHTHDLETQVERAQCAESAMLALEEMREVAATL
;
A
#
# COMPACT_ATOMS: atom_id res chain seq x y z
N MET A 1 28.61 -5.82 41.16
CA MET A 1 29.23 -5.19 39.98
C MET A 1 28.10 -4.72 39.08
N ARG A 2 28.01 -3.42 38.75
CA ARG A 2 27.05 -2.94 37.74
C ARG A 2 27.63 -3.29 36.37
N THR A 3 26.97 -4.15 35.61
CA THR A 3 27.27 -4.34 34.19
C THR A 3 27.03 -3.02 33.47
N SER A 4 27.99 -2.61 32.63
CA SER A 4 27.81 -1.42 31.81
C SER A 4 26.81 -1.70 30.69
N PHE A 5 26.23 -0.66 30.11
CA PHE A 5 25.38 -0.80 28.92
C PHE A 5 26.13 -1.49 27.76
N ALA A 6 27.44 -1.23 27.63
CA ALA A 6 28.28 -1.88 26.63
C ALA A 6 28.41 -3.39 26.89
N ASP A 7 28.55 -3.83 28.16
CA ASP A 7 28.60 -5.26 28.51
C ASP A 7 27.26 -5.96 28.26
N GLN A 8 26.15 -5.25 28.41
CA GLN A 8 24.82 -5.76 28.10
C GLN A 8 24.61 -5.90 26.59
N LEU A 9 25.11 -4.94 25.80
CA LEU A 9 25.00 -4.99 24.34
C LEU A 9 25.92 -6.06 23.73
N ALA A 10 27.12 -6.25 24.29
CA ALA A 10 28.09 -7.23 23.82
C ALA A 10 27.63 -8.70 24.00
N GLY A 11 26.65 -8.95 24.86
CA GLY A 11 26.03 -10.25 25.06
C GLY A 11 24.85 -10.54 24.11
N LEU A 12 24.43 -9.55 23.31
CA LEU A 12 23.37 -9.75 22.32
C LEU A 12 24.00 -10.26 21.01
N ASP A 13 23.48 -11.38 20.50
CA ASP A 13 23.78 -11.83 19.15
C ASP A 13 23.02 -10.94 18.15
N LEU A 14 23.71 -9.91 17.67
CA LEU A 14 23.19 -8.95 16.70
C LEU A 14 23.51 -9.35 15.25
N ALA A 15 24.08 -10.53 15.00
CA ALA A 15 24.53 -10.94 13.66
C ALA A 15 23.40 -11.01 12.63
N GLY A 16 22.14 -11.18 13.08
CA GLY A 16 20.94 -11.14 12.24
C GLY A 16 20.07 -9.88 12.41
N PHE A 17 20.53 -8.85 13.15
CA PHE A 17 19.74 -7.65 13.40
C PHE A 17 19.93 -6.62 12.28
N SER A 18 18.97 -6.53 11.36
CA SER A 18 18.93 -5.49 10.34
C SER A 18 18.07 -4.30 10.81
N ILE A 19 18.56 -3.08 10.58
CA ILE A 19 17.77 -1.85 10.76
C ILE A 19 17.19 -1.49 9.40
N GLY A 20 16.07 -2.13 9.05
CA GLY A 20 15.25 -1.79 7.89
C GLY A 20 14.09 -0.86 8.27
N PRO A 21 13.45 -0.18 7.31
CA PRO A 21 12.14 0.42 7.55
C PRO A 21 11.16 -0.67 8.00
N ALA A 22 10.28 -0.35 8.95
CA ALA A 22 9.30 -1.31 9.42
C ALA A 22 8.42 -1.80 8.25
N PRO A 23 8.01 -3.08 8.24
CA PRO A 23 7.05 -3.58 7.27
C PRO A 23 5.80 -2.71 7.27
N VAL A 24 5.23 -2.49 6.09
CA VAL A 24 4.00 -1.72 5.96
C VAL A 24 2.87 -2.46 6.68
N SER A 25 2.14 -1.73 7.49
CA SER A 25 1.03 -2.18 8.30
C SER A 25 -0.26 -1.50 7.86
N THR A 26 -1.41 -2.04 8.30
CA THR A 26 -2.71 -1.44 8.00
C THR A 26 -2.86 -0.02 8.54
N SER A 27 -2.17 0.32 9.64
CA SER A 27 -2.15 1.67 10.22
C SER A 27 -1.36 2.70 9.42
N ASP A 28 -0.59 2.28 8.41
CA ASP A 28 0.13 3.19 7.51
C ASP A 28 -0.78 3.75 6.40
N PHE A 29 -2.02 3.27 6.30
CA PHE A 29 -3.02 3.74 5.35
C PHE A 29 -4.13 4.55 6.05
N PRO A 30 -4.87 5.40 5.31
CA PRO A 30 -5.97 6.17 5.89
C PRO A 30 -7.04 5.26 6.52
N ALA A 31 -7.51 5.63 7.70
CA ALA A 31 -8.65 4.96 8.32
C ALA A 31 -9.90 5.07 7.43
N ARG A 32 -10.71 4.00 7.39
CA ARG A 32 -11.94 3.94 6.59
C ARG A 32 -12.86 5.16 6.81
N GLU A 33 -13.05 5.58 8.05
CA GLU A 33 -13.88 6.74 8.38
C GLU A 33 -13.37 8.03 7.72
N ALA A 34 -12.05 8.24 7.72
CA ALA A 34 -11.44 9.39 7.06
C ALA A 34 -11.58 9.32 5.54
N VAL A 35 -11.51 8.12 4.94
CA VAL A 35 -11.76 7.89 3.52
C VAL A 35 -13.20 8.27 3.16
N VAL A 36 -14.18 7.71 3.87
CA VAL A 36 -15.61 7.97 3.65
C VAL A 36 -15.91 9.47 3.74
N GLN A 37 -15.57 10.08 4.88
CA GLN A 37 -15.83 11.49 5.12
C GLN A 37 -15.21 12.39 4.04
N THR A 38 -13.97 12.10 3.65
CA THR A 38 -13.24 12.95 2.70
C THR A 38 -13.77 12.79 1.29
N LEU A 39 -14.06 11.56 0.85
CA LEU A 39 -14.58 11.32 -0.50
C LEU A 39 -16.00 11.86 -0.65
N GLU A 40 -16.86 11.74 0.37
CA GLU A 40 -18.18 12.38 0.40
C GLU A 40 -18.07 13.91 0.22
N ALA A 41 -17.15 14.55 0.95
CA ALA A 41 -16.94 15.99 0.85
C ALA A 41 -16.43 16.42 -0.54
N VAL A 42 -15.42 15.72 -1.07
CA VAL A 42 -14.87 16.00 -2.40
C VAL A 42 -15.92 15.81 -3.48
N TRP A 43 -16.73 14.75 -3.40
CA TRP A 43 -17.83 14.49 -4.32
C TRP A 43 -18.87 15.61 -4.29
N SER A 44 -19.35 15.95 -3.09
CA SER A 44 -20.33 17.03 -2.90
C SER A 44 -19.82 18.35 -3.48
N ASP A 45 -18.60 18.76 -3.16
CA ASP A 45 -18.03 20.03 -3.62
C ASP A 45 -17.79 20.01 -5.14
N LEU A 46 -17.33 18.89 -5.70
CA LEU A 46 -17.16 18.73 -7.14
C LEU A 46 -18.47 18.92 -7.90
N PHE A 47 -19.54 18.25 -7.45
CA PHE A 47 -20.83 18.29 -8.14
C PHE A 47 -21.62 19.58 -7.89
N ALA A 48 -21.42 20.23 -6.75
CA ALA A 48 -21.97 21.55 -6.48
C ALA A 48 -21.49 22.61 -7.51
N MET A 49 -20.27 22.48 -8.04
CA MET A 49 -19.74 23.42 -9.05
C MET A 49 -20.43 23.29 -10.42
N VAL A 50 -20.84 22.07 -10.80
CA VAL A 50 -21.44 21.81 -12.13
C VAL A 50 -22.96 21.84 -12.12
N SER A 51 -23.58 21.61 -10.96
CA SER A 51 -25.04 21.63 -10.78
C SER A 51 -25.63 22.98 -11.20
N GLY A 52 -26.69 22.95 -12.03
CA GLY A 52 -27.34 24.15 -12.53
C GLY A 52 -26.54 24.92 -13.58
N THR A 53 -25.45 24.34 -14.10
CA THR A 53 -24.64 24.92 -15.18
C THR A 53 -24.78 24.11 -16.45
N ALA A 54 -24.24 24.61 -17.57
CA ALA A 54 -24.19 23.85 -18.82
C ALA A 54 -23.36 22.55 -18.71
N LEU A 55 -22.46 22.45 -17.72
CA LEU A 55 -21.61 21.27 -17.49
C LEU A 55 -22.32 20.15 -16.72
N GLU A 56 -23.55 20.37 -16.24
CA GLU A 56 -24.33 19.32 -15.58
C GLU A 56 -24.56 18.11 -16.50
N ALA A 57 -24.58 18.32 -17.82
CA ALA A 57 -24.67 17.25 -18.81
C ALA A 57 -23.46 16.30 -18.80
N ASP A 58 -22.29 16.76 -18.33
CA ASP A 58 -21.05 15.98 -18.24
C ASP A 58 -20.85 15.34 -16.84
N ALA A 59 -21.81 15.51 -15.93
CA ALA A 59 -21.70 15.06 -14.54
C ALA A 59 -21.47 13.53 -14.41
N GLU A 60 -22.14 12.74 -15.24
CA GLU A 60 -21.99 11.28 -15.25
C GLU A 60 -20.55 10.85 -15.57
N ASP A 61 -19.96 11.45 -16.62
CA ASP A 61 -18.58 11.17 -17.03
C ASP A 61 -17.56 11.59 -15.95
N LEU A 62 -17.82 12.71 -15.26
CA LEU A 62 -17.00 13.15 -14.12
C LEU A 62 -17.07 12.16 -12.96
N GLY A 63 -18.26 11.65 -12.64
CA GLY A 63 -18.45 10.66 -11.59
C GLY A 63 -17.73 9.35 -11.90
N TRP A 64 -17.88 8.88 -13.14
CA TRP A 64 -17.15 7.71 -13.62
C TRP A 64 -15.63 7.91 -13.53
N ALA A 65 -15.12 9.06 -13.98
CA ALA A 65 -13.70 9.37 -13.92
C ALA A 65 -13.17 9.42 -12.48
N PHE A 66 -13.96 9.94 -11.54
CA PHE A 66 -13.60 10.01 -10.13
C PHE A 66 -13.36 8.63 -9.51
N VAL A 67 -14.30 7.70 -9.69
CA VAL A 67 -14.14 6.30 -9.25
C VAL A 67 -12.96 5.64 -9.96
N ASN A 68 -12.80 5.91 -11.26
CA ASN A 68 -11.80 5.27 -12.09
C ASN A 68 -10.35 5.64 -11.71
N ILE A 69 -10.11 6.79 -11.06
CA ILE A 69 -8.78 7.15 -10.52
C ILE A 69 -8.30 6.11 -9.50
N PHE A 70 -9.18 5.65 -8.62
CA PHE A 70 -8.86 4.64 -7.61
C PHE A 70 -8.71 3.26 -8.25
N HIS A 71 -9.63 2.90 -9.14
CA HIS A 71 -9.56 1.64 -9.89
C HIS A 71 -8.23 1.47 -10.62
N ARG A 72 -7.85 2.44 -11.47
CA ARG A 72 -6.58 2.40 -12.20
C ARG A 72 -5.37 2.41 -11.27
N SER A 73 -5.48 3.00 -10.09
CA SER A 73 -4.40 3.01 -9.10
C SER A 73 -4.24 1.67 -8.41
N ALA A 74 -5.35 1.01 -8.06
CA ALA A 74 -5.36 -0.36 -7.55
C ALA A 74 -4.78 -1.34 -8.58
N GLU A 75 -5.18 -1.25 -9.85
CA GLU A 75 -4.64 -2.11 -10.93
C GLU A 75 -3.12 -2.00 -11.09
N ARG A 76 -2.57 -0.77 -11.00
CA ARG A 76 -1.11 -0.57 -11.03
C ARG A 76 -0.41 -1.27 -9.87
N LYS A 77 -1.02 -1.26 -8.67
CA LYS A 77 -0.51 -1.94 -7.49
C LYS A 77 -0.66 -3.47 -7.59
N SER A 78 -1.78 -3.96 -8.11
CA SER A 78 -1.99 -5.37 -8.46
C SER A 78 -0.91 -5.88 -9.41
N THR A 79 -0.61 -5.15 -10.49
CA THR A 79 0.45 -5.54 -11.42
C THR A 79 1.84 -5.53 -10.76
N ALA A 80 2.08 -4.65 -9.77
CA ALA A 80 3.33 -4.65 -9.02
C ALA A 80 3.42 -5.84 -8.04
N LEU A 81 2.31 -6.19 -7.40
CA LEU A 81 2.17 -7.37 -6.55
C LEU A 81 2.44 -8.66 -7.33
N ASP A 82 1.86 -8.80 -8.53
CA ASP A 82 2.08 -9.98 -9.38
C ASP A 82 3.57 -10.16 -9.71
N ARG A 83 4.25 -9.08 -10.15
CA ARG A 83 5.68 -9.12 -10.45
C ARG A 83 6.52 -9.50 -9.23
N ALA A 84 6.27 -8.88 -8.09
CA ALA A 84 6.99 -9.20 -6.86
C ALA A 84 6.74 -10.65 -6.43
N THR A 85 5.51 -11.15 -6.58
CA THR A 85 5.16 -12.54 -6.25
C THR A 85 5.85 -13.53 -7.19
N ASP A 86 5.97 -13.22 -8.48
CA ASP A 86 6.70 -14.05 -9.43
C ASP A 86 8.21 -14.07 -9.12
N GLU A 87 8.79 -12.94 -8.71
CA GLU A 87 10.17 -12.87 -8.24
C GLU A 87 10.38 -13.68 -6.95
N VAL A 88 9.45 -13.60 -5.98
CA VAL A 88 9.46 -14.44 -4.78
C VAL A 88 9.45 -15.93 -5.14
N ARG A 89 8.56 -16.35 -6.06
CA ARG A 89 8.49 -17.76 -6.51
C ARG A 89 9.79 -18.22 -7.16
N ALA A 90 10.41 -17.37 -7.99
CA ALA A 90 11.68 -17.66 -8.63
C ALA A 90 12.80 -17.84 -7.58
N LEU A 91 12.91 -16.92 -6.63
CA LEU A 91 13.91 -16.98 -5.56
C LEU A 91 13.73 -18.21 -4.66
N VAL A 92 12.49 -18.56 -4.29
CA VAL A 92 12.23 -19.78 -3.53
C VAL A 92 12.66 -21.04 -4.29
N ALA A 93 12.43 -21.08 -5.61
CA ALA A 93 12.79 -22.22 -6.44
C ALA A 93 14.31 -22.38 -6.64
N THR A 94 15.08 -21.30 -6.57
CA THR A 94 16.54 -21.29 -6.77
C THR A 94 17.32 -21.08 -5.48
N ALA A 95 16.74 -21.38 -4.32
CA ALA A 95 17.37 -21.17 -3.03
C ALA A 95 18.73 -21.89 -2.92
N ASP A 96 19.77 -21.12 -2.61
CA ASP A 96 21.15 -21.60 -2.47
C ASP A 96 21.65 -21.62 -1.01
N GLY A 97 20.86 -21.08 -0.08
CA GLY A 97 21.18 -20.98 1.34
C GLY A 97 22.14 -19.84 1.70
N SER A 98 22.47 -18.95 0.76
CA SER A 98 23.27 -17.76 1.03
C SER A 98 22.45 -16.68 1.74
N GLU A 99 23.13 -15.88 2.55
CA GLU A 99 22.52 -14.71 3.21
C GLU A 99 22.04 -13.68 2.18
N VAL A 100 22.78 -13.52 1.08
CA VAL A 100 22.41 -12.62 -0.03
C VAL A 100 21.08 -13.07 -0.64
N HIS A 101 20.95 -14.36 -0.94
CA HIS A 101 19.72 -14.90 -1.50
C HIS A 101 18.54 -14.79 -0.54
N THR A 102 18.80 -14.98 0.76
CA THR A 102 17.78 -14.81 1.81
C THR A 102 17.32 -13.35 1.89
N HIS A 103 18.26 -12.41 1.85
CA HIS A 103 17.96 -10.98 1.87
C HIS A 103 17.19 -10.51 0.62
N ASP A 104 17.55 -11.02 -0.56
CA ASP A 104 16.83 -10.73 -1.81
C ASP A 104 15.39 -11.24 -1.74
N LEU A 105 15.19 -12.44 -1.17
CA LEU A 105 13.86 -13.01 -0.96
C LEU A 105 13.02 -12.15 0.00
N GLU A 106 13.57 -11.77 1.15
CA GLU A 106 12.92 -10.89 2.12
C GLU A 106 12.51 -9.56 1.47
N THR A 107 13.40 -8.95 0.70
CA THR A 107 13.14 -7.70 -0.02
C THR A 107 11.95 -7.83 -0.98
N GLN A 108 11.84 -8.95 -1.71
CA GLN A 108 10.72 -9.15 -2.63
C GLN A 108 9.41 -9.47 -1.91
N VAL A 109 9.47 -10.18 -0.78
CA VAL A 109 8.31 -10.40 0.08
C VAL A 109 7.78 -9.07 0.62
N GLU A 110 8.65 -8.20 1.12
CA GLU A 110 8.26 -6.87 1.60
C GLU A 110 7.63 -6.02 0.49
N ARG A 111 8.20 -6.07 -0.72
CA ARG A 111 7.63 -5.38 -1.90
C ARG A 111 6.23 -5.91 -2.25
N ALA A 112 6.04 -7.22 -2.22
CA ALA A 112 4.73 -7.83 -2.45
C ALA A 112 3.72 -7.36 -1.39
N GLN A 113 4.06 -7.46 -0.10
CA GLN A 113 3.19 -7.03 1.00
C GLN A 113 2.81 -5.54 0.93
N CYS A 114 3.77 -4.69 0.59
CA CYS A 114 3.54 -3.25 0.40
C CYS A 114 2.62 -2.98 -0.80
N ALA A 115 2.83 -3.68 -1.92
CA ALA A 115 1.98 -3.54 -3.11
C ALA A 115 0.55 -4.02 -2.83
N GLU A 116 0.39 -5.15 -2.15
CA GLU A 116 -0.91 -5.70 -1.74
C GLU A 116 -1.65 -4.74 -0.81
N SER A 117 -1.01 -4.28 0.25
CA SER A 117 -1.66 -3.39 1.22
C SER A 117 -2.10 -2.07 0.57
N ALA A 118 -1.28 -1.50 -0.31
CA ALA A 118 -1.64 -0.30 -1.07
C ALA A 118 -2.75 -0.57 -2.08
N MET A 119 -2.77 -1.74 -2.73
CA MET A 119 -3.84 -2.16 -3.62
C MET A 119 -5.16 -2.20 -2.86
N LEU A 120 -5.22 -2.94 -1.75
CA LEU A 120 -6.44 -3.09 -0.93
C LEU A 120 -6.98 -1.76 -0.43
N ALA A 121 -6.12 -0.85 0.03
CA ALA A 121 -6.52 0.49 0.45
C ALA A 121 -7.14 1.31 -0.70
N LEU A 122 -6.58 1.20 -1.92
CA LEU A 122 -7.12 1.86 -3.11
C LEU A 122 -8.42 1.22 -3.60
N GLU A 123 -8.57 -0.10 -3.45
CA GLU A 123 -9.82 -0.79 -3.72
C GLU A 123 -10.92 -0.34 -2.75
N GLU A 124 -10.61 -0.20 -1.47
CA GLU A 124 -11.56 0.34 -0.50
C GLU A 124 -12.00 1.76 -0.86
N MET A 125 -11.07 2.63 -1.25
CA MET A 125 -11.41 3.98 -1.73
C MET A 125 -12.29 3.95 -2.98
N ARG A 126 -12.04 3.02 -3.92
CA ARG A 126 -12.87 2.82 -5.11
C ARG A 126 -14.30 2.41 -4.72
N GLU A 127 -14.44 1.44 -3.82
CA GLU A 127 -15.75 0.97 -3.36
C GLU A 127 -16.53 2.09 -2.66
N VAL A 128 -15.88 2.87 -1.80
CA VAL A 128 -16.50 4.05 -1.18
C VAL A 128 -16.94 5.05 -2.25
N ALA A 129 -16.05 5.41 -3.18
CA ALA A 129 -16.38 6.36 -4.25
C ALA A 129 -17.53 5.89 -5.16
N ALA A 130 -17.64 4.57 -5.39
CA ALA A 130 -18.71 3.99 -6.21
C ALA A 130 -20.09 3.99 -5.53
N THR A 131 -20.15 4.29 -4.23
CA THR A 131 -21.41 4.38 -3.45
C THR A 131 -21.94 5.80 -3.27
N LEU A 132 -21.19 6.82 -3.72
CA LEU A 132 -21.57 8.24 -3.67
C LEU A 132 -22.53 8.62 -4.80
#